data_AF-A0AAV0BSK2-F1
#
_entry.id   AF-A0AAV0BSK2-F1
#
_cell.length_a   1.000
_cell.length_b   1.000
_cell.length_c   1.000
_cell.angle_alpha   90.00
_cell.angle_beta   90.00
_cell.angle_gamma   90.00
#
_symmetry.space_group_name_H-M   'P 1'
#
loop_
_entity.id
_entity.type
_entity.pdbx_description
1 polymer ?
#
loop_
_entity_poly.entity_id
_entity_poly.type
_entity_poly.pdbx_seq_one_letter_code
_entity_poly.pdbx_strand_id
1 'polypeptide(L)'
;HRIRFVPHPDDADKSGNSQLGTIVDKLIGDPFLYNFFLQSQAGLKGIYCPTRYIVLKDETNHTVDDLQYIANSVCSGFQRANRSVQIATPIY
;
A
#
# COMPACT_ATOMS: atom_id res chain seq x y z
N HIS A 1 -8.23 -9.77 3.11
CA HIS A 1 -7.05 -10.65 2.88
C HIS A 1 -6.33 -10.89 4.22
N ARG A 2 -5.49 -11.94 4.31
CA ARG A 2 -4.79 -12.33 5.56
C ARG A 2 -3.28 -12.01 5.58
N ILE A 3 -2.79 -11.32 4.56
CA ILE A 3 -1.38 -10.94 4.46
C ILE A 3 -1.07 -9.84 5.48
N ARG A 4 0.12 -9.92 6.08
CA ARG A 4 0.69 -8.97 7.03
C ARG A 4 2.16 -8.76 6.67
N PHE A 5 2.64 -7.53 6.83
CA PHE A 5 4.06 -7.23 6.69
C PHE A 5 4.73 -7.31 8.05
N VAL A 6 5.87 -7.98 8.09
CA VAL A 6 6.71 -8.10 9.28
C VAL A 6 8.09 -7.59 8.86
N PRO A 7 8.46 -6.35 9.22
CA PRO A 7 9.77 -5.80 8.88
C PRO A 7 10.87 -6.47 9.70
N HIS A 8 12.12 -6.32 9.25
CA HIS A 8 13.26 -6.54 10.12
C HIS A 8 13.21 -5.53 11.28
N PRO A 9 13.68 -5.85 12.49
CA PRO A 9 13.64 -4.94 13.64
C PRO A 9 14.24 -3.56 13.38
N ASP A 10 15.25 -3.47 12.51
CA ASP A 10 15.93 -2.22 12.15
C ASP A 10 15.11 -1.33 11.20
N ASP A 11 14.19 -1.92 10.44
CA ASP A 11 13.34 -1.24 9.44
C ASP A 11 11.91 -0.98 9.95
N ALA A 12 11.65 -1.30 11.23
CA ALA A 12 10.34 -1.13 11.84
C ALA A 12 10.08 0.33 12.25
N ASP A 13 8.84 0.79 12.06
CA ASP A 13 8.36 2.03 12.65
C ASP A 13 8.17 1.87 14.18
N LYS A 14 7.89 2.97 14.89
CA LYS A 14 7.71 3.05 16.35
C LYS A 14 6.67 2.06 16.90
N SER A 15 5.74 1.61 16.06
CA SER A 15 4.70 0.64 16.42
C SER A 15 5.06 -0.82 16.10
N GLY A 16 6.25 -1.09 15.56
CA GLY A 16 6.68 -2.41 15.13
C GLY A 16 6.16 -2.82 13.75
N ASN A 17 5.54 -1.90 12.99
CA ASN A 17 5.05 -2.15 11.64
C ASN A 17 6.06 -1.70 10.59
N SER A 18 5.90 -2.15 9.34
CA SER A 18 6.67 -1.61 8.21
C SER A 18 6.45 -0.10 8.06
N GLN A 19 7.42 0.57 7.44
CA GLN A 19 7.35 2.00 7.20
C GLN A 19 6.17 2.38 6.29
N LEU A 20 5.76 3.65 6.38
CA LEU A 20 4.76 4.20 5.49
C LEU A 20 5.29 4.23 4.05
N GLY A 21 4.51 3.75 3.10
CA GLY A 21 4.89 3.64 1.69
C GLY A 21 5.55 2.31 1.32
N THR A 22 5.63 1.34 2.23
CA THR A 22 6.14 0.00 1.88
C THR A 22 5.22 -0.67 0.86
N ILE A 23 5.82 -1.09 -0.25
CA ILE A 23 5.16 -1.78 -1.35
C ILE A 23 5.78 -3.16 -1.53
N VAL A 24 4.92 -4.16 -1.75
CA VAL A 24 5.32 -5.53 -2.09
C VAL A 24 4.55 -5.98 -3.32
N ASP A 25 5.25 -6.08 -4.43
CA ASP A 25 4.76 -6.48 -5.75
C ASP A 25 5.36 -7.82 -6.22
N LYS A 26 6.55 -8.18 -5.74
CA LYS A 26 7.25 -9.43 -6.09
C LYS A 26 6.77 -10.62 -5.22
N LEU A 27 6.71 -11.80 -5.84
CA LEU A 27 6.42 -13.13 -5.25
C LEU A 27 5.02 -13.42 -4.70
N ILE A 28 4.28 -12.44 -4.20
CA ILE A 28 2.98 -12.69 -3.52
C ILE A 28 1.78 -12.39 -4.45
N GLY A 29 2.07 -11.93 -5.67
CA GLY A 29 1.06 -11.52 -6.62
C GLY A 29 0.40 -12.64 -7.42
N ASP A 30 -0.57 -12.27 -8.25
CA ASP A 30 -1.23 -13.23 -9.15
C ASP A 30 -0.33 -13.40 -10.40
N PRO A 31 -0.17 -14.63 -10.92
CA PRO A 31 0.72 -14.86 -12.06
C PRO A 31 0.19 -14.29 -13.38
N PHE A 32 -1.12 -13.99 -13.48
CA PHE A 32 -1.75 -13.47 -14.69
C PHE A 32 -2.11 -12.00 -14.60
N LEU A 33 -2.49 -11.53 -13.40
CA LEU A 33 -2.89 -10.15 -13.15
C LEU A 33 -1.85 -9.41 -12.32
N TYR A 34 -1.51 -8.21 -12.78
CA TYR A 34 -0.65 -7.33 -11.99
C TYR A 34 -1.39 -6.87 -10.72
N ASN A 35 -0.82 -7.21 -9.57
CA ASN A 35 -1.30 -6.77 -8.28
C ASN A 35 -0.14 -6.54 -7.32
N PHE A 36 -0.38 -5.68 -6.34
CA PHE A 36 0.62 -5.30 -5.34
C PHE A 36 -0.05 -5.00 -4.01
N PHE A 37 0.74 -5.08 -2.94
CA PHE A 37 0.31 -4.71 -1.59
C PHE A 37 1.00 -3.42 -1.19
N LEU A 38 0.22 -2.45 -0.69
CA LEU A 38 0.71 -1.15 -0.27
C LEU A 38 0.32 -0.89 1.18
N GLN A 39 1.30 -0.50 1.98
CA GLN A 39 1.08 0.07 3.31
C GLN A 39 1.17 1.61 3.22
N SER A 40 0.04 2.26 2.97
CA SER A 40 -0.02 3.71 2.76
C SER A 40 -0.06 4.53 4.05
N GLN A 41 -0.35 3.92 5.21
CA GLN A 41 -0.37 4.62 6.50
C GLN A 41 0.48 3.92 7.56
N ALA A 42 0.92 4.66 8.57
CA ALA A 42 1.62 4.12 9.72
C ALA A 42 0.63 3.34 10.60
N GLY A 43 0.99 2.11 10.99
CA GLY A 43 0.17 1.31 11.89
C GLY A 43 0.19 1.92 13.29
N LEU A 44 -0.92 2.51 13.75
CA LEU A 44 -0.97 3.14 15.09
C LEU A 44 -1.07 2.12 16.23
N LYS A 45 -1.77 1.00 16.00
CA LYS A 45 -1.98 -0.03 17.02
C LYS A 45 -2.17 -1.40 16.37
N GLY A 46 -1.47 -2.40 16.91
CA GLY A 46 -1.48 -3.76 16.40
C GLY A 46 -0.72 -3.91 15.08
N ILE A 47 -0.85 -5.09 14.46
CA ILE A 47 -0.21 -5.40 13.18
C ILE A 47 -1.07 -4.85 12.04
N TYR A 48 -0.47 -4.00 11.24
CA TYR A 48 -1.12 -3.35 10.11
C TYR A 48 -1.47 -4.34 9.00
N CYS A 49 -2.60 -4.09 8.34
CA CYS A 49 -3.12 -4.91 7.25
C CYS A 49 -2.93 -4.16 5.91
N PRO A 50 -1.92 -4.48 5.10
CA PRO A 50 -1.60 -3.75 3.87
C PRO A 50 -2.69 -3.90 2.81
N THR A 51 -3.03 -2.84 2.11
CA THR A 51 -4.11 -2.85 1.11
C THR A 51 -3.63 -3.53 -0.17
N ARG A 52 -4.42 -4.48 -0.68
CA ARG A 52 -4.16 -5.15 -1.96
C ARG A 52 -4.79 -4.36 -3.10
N TYR A 53 -3.97 -3.93 -4.05
CA TYR A 53 -4.41 -3.31 -5.30
C TYR A 53 -4.28 -4.31 -6.43
N ILE A 54 -5.32 -4.45 -7.25
CA ILE A 54 -5.36 -5.32 -8.42
C ILE A 54 -5.68 -4.46 -9.63
N VAL A 55 -4.80 -4.47 -10.63
CA VAL A 55 -5.01 -3.75 -11.87
C VAL A 55 -5.79 -4.66 -12.81
N LEU A 56 -7.08 -4.36 -12.97
CA LEU A 56 -7.96 -5.14 -13.85
C LEU A 56 -7.82 -4.74 -15.32
N LYS A 57 -7.52 -3.46 -15.57
CA LYS A 57 -7.41 -2.88 -16.90
C LYS A 57 -6.57 -1.62 -16.83
N ASP A 58 -5.57 -1.51 -17.70
CA ASP A 58 -4.82 -0.28 -17.94
C ASP A 58 -4.80 -0.01 -19.45
N GLU A 59 -5.39 1.11 -19.87
CA GLU A 59 -5.41 1.57 -21.28
C GLU A 59 -4.34 2.63 -21.55
N THR A 60 -3.69 3.10 -20.48
CA THR A 60 -2.81 4.27 -20.47
C THR A 60 -1.33 3.90 -20.50
N ASN A 61 -1.02 2.59 -20.55
CA ASN A 61 0.35 2.05 -20.60
C ASN A 61 1.25 2.63 -19.49
N HIS A 62 0.76 2.70 -18.26
CA HIS A 62 1.56 3.16 -17.13
C HIS A 62 2.65 2.15 -16.78
N THR A 63 3.77 2.64 -16.25
CA THR A 63 4.74 1.74 -15.65
C THR A 63 4.23 1.26 -14.29
N VAL A 64 4.79 0.15 -13.82
CA VAL A 64 4.51 -0.41 -12.49
C VAL A 64 4.76 0.64 -11.39
N ASP A 65 5.87 1.36 -11.49
CA ASP A 65 6.25 2.39 -10.53
C ASP A 65 5.26 3.57 -10.53
N ASP A 66 4.76 3.97 -11.70
CA ASP A 66 3.75 5.03 -11.81
C ASP A 66 2.45 4.64 -11.10
N LEU A 67 1.98 3.40 -11.31
CA LEU A 67 0.75 2.91 -10.68
C LEU A 67 0.87 2.85 -9.15
N GLN A 68 2.03 2.41 -8.66
CA GLN A 68 2.32 2.37 -7.22
C GLN A 68 2.39 3.79 -6.63
N TYR A 69 3.03 4.72 -7.33
CA TYR A 69 3.13 6.12 -6.93
C TYR A 69 1.75 6.81 -6.91
N ILE A 70 0.93 6.61 -7.94
CA ILE A 70 -0.44 7.13 -8.01
C ILE A 70 -1.27 6.57 -6.84
N ALA A 71 -1.22 5.27 -6.59
CA ALA A 71 -1.96 4.67 -5.48
C ALA A 71 -1.56 5.28 -4.13
N ASN A 72 -0.26 5.47 -3.89
CA ASN A 72 0.23 6.05 -2.64
C ASN A 72 -0.13 7.55 -2.51
N SER A 73 0.06 8.33 -3.58
CA SER A 73 -0.29 9.76 -3.60
C SER A 73 -1.79 9.99 -3.36
N VAL A 74 -2.65 9.19 -3.97
CA VAL A 74 -4.10 9.27 -3.77
C VAL A 74 -4.48 8.96 -2.32
N CYS A 75 -3.79 8.04 -1.64
CA CYS A 75 -4.00 7.77 -0.21
C CYS A 75 -3.57 8.95 0.69
N SER A 76 -2.60 9.74 0.27
CA SER A 76 -2.14 10.92 1.02
C SER A 76 -3.07 12.14 0.90
N GLY A 77 -3.92 12.20 -0.13
CA GLY A 77 -4.80 13.34 -0.43
C GLY A 77 -6.06 13.46 0.43
N PHE A 78 -6.12 12.80 1.60
CA PHE A 78 -7.36 12.72 2.37
C PHE A 78 -7.68 14.04 3.08
N GLN A 79 -8.70 14.75 2.60
CA GLN A 79 -8.97 16.11 3.07
C GLN A 79 -9.45 16.21 4.53
N ARG A 80 -9.98 15.13 5.11
CA ARG A 80 -10.50 15.16 6.49
C ARG A 80 -9.43 14.95 7.56
N ALA A 81 -8.21 14.52 7.19
CA ALA A 81 -7.12 14.36 8.14
C ALA A 81 -5.76 14.62 7.47
N ASN A 82 -4.86 15.28 8.20
CA ASN A 82 -3.47 15.49 7.76
C ASN A 82 -2.61 14.22 7.91
N ARG A 83 -3.15 13.07 7.51
CA ARG A 83 -2.48 11.76 7.56
C ARG A 83 -2.90 10.95 6.34
N SER A 84 -1.95 10.19 5.81
CA SER A 84 -2.26 9.20 4.79
C SER A 84 -3.21 8.14 5.36
N VAL A 85 -4.17 7.72 4.55
CA VAL A 85 -5.18 6.71 4.90
C VAL A 85 -4.84 5.35 4.26
N GLN A 86 -5.37 4.27 4.83
CA GLN A 86 -5.12 2.90 4.36
C GLN A 86 -5.60 2.60 2.94
N ILE A 87 -6.65 3.28 2.47
CA ILE A 87 -7.28 3.01 1.18
C ILE A 87 -7.31 4.34 0.41
N ALA A 88 -7.29 4.27 -0.92
CA ALA A 88 -7.40 5.44 -1.78
C ALA A 88 -8.57 6.34 -1.35
N THR A 89 -8.31 7.64 -1.27
CA THR A 89 -9.28 8.66 -0.84
C THR A 89 -10.65 8.64 -1.51
N PRO A 90 -10.81 8.38 -2.82
CA PRO A 90 -12.15 8.30 -3.42
C PRO A 90 -12.95 7.06 -2.99
N ILE A 91 -12.31 6.08 -2.35
CA ILE A 91 -12.98 4.87 -1.83
C ILE A 91 -13.46 5.08 -0.39
N TYR A 92 -12.87 6.04 0.34
CA TYR A 92 -13.16 6.33 1.74
C TYR A 92 -14.35 7.29 1.91
#